data_AF-A0A9D6FQ80-F1
#
_entry.id   AF-A0A9D6FQ80-F1
#
_cell.length_a   1.000
_cell.length_b   1.000
_cell.length_c   1.000
_cell.angle_alpha   90.00
_cell.angle_beta   90.00
_cell.angle_gamma   90.00
#
_symmetry.space_group_name_H-M   'P 1'
#
loop_
_entity.id
_entity.type
_entity.pdbx_description
1 polymer ?
#
loop_
_entity_poly.entity_id
_entity_poly.type
_entity_poly.pdbx_seq_one_letter_code
_entity_poly.pdbx_strand_id
1 'polypeptide(L)' 'MQKVVKTIEKNKFQEVRVGISEFKGNDLIDIRIWNTVKDSDEKSPTAKGVSLNVALYPELKEAILELEKELKKNNLIT' A
#
# COMPACT_ATOMS: atom_id res chain seq x y z
N MET A 1 10.83 9.81 -8.24
CA MET A 1 9.65 9.49 -9.08
C MET A 1 8.49 9.04 -8.18
N GLN A 2 7.25 9.42 -8.46
CA GLN A 2 6.08 8.89 -7.75
C GLN A 2 5.11 8.25 -8.75
N LYS A 3 4.85 6.94 -8.61
CA LYS A 3 3.97 6.20 -9.50
C LYS A 3 3.07 5.26 -8.70
N VAL A 4 1.77 5.49 -8.76
CA VAL A 4 0.77 4.56 -8.19
C VAL A 4 0.57 3.40 -9.17
N VAL A 5 0.68 2.18 -8.68
CA VAL A 5 0.45 0.94 -9.44
C VAL A 5 -0.97 0.43 -9.21
N LYS A 6 -1.47 0.54 -7.98
CA LYS A 6 -2.83 0.10 -7.63
C LYS A 6 -3.40 1.00 -6.54
N THR A 7 -4.70 1.27 -6.63
CA THR A 7 -5.51 1.87 -5.57
C THR A 7 -6.57 0.86 -5.13
N ILE A 8 -6.75 0.72 -3.82
CA ILE A 8 -7.73 -0.16 -3.19
C ILE A 8 -8.63 0.73 -2.32
N GLU A 9 -9.93 0.77 -2.62
CA GLU A 9 -10.88 1.48 -1.78
C GLU A 9 -11.04 0.74 -0.44
N LYS A 10 -10.70 1.39 0.66
CA LYS A 10 -10.82 0.83 2.01
C LYS A 10 -12.18 1.13 2.62
N ASN A 11 -12.69 2.34 2.37
CA ASN A 11 -14.04 2.81 2.69
C ASN A 11 -14.30 4.14 1.96
N LYS A 12 -15.49 4.74 2.16
CA LYS A 12 -15.92 6.00 1.53
C LYS A 12 -14.90 7.17 1.67
N PHE A 13 -14.08 7.16 2.71
CA PHE A 13 -13.16 8.27 3.02
C PHE A 13 -11.68 7.90 2.87
N GLN A 14 -11.36 6.63 2.61
CA GLN A 14 -9.99 6.13 2.64
C GLN A 14 -9.72 5.16 1.50
N GLU A 15 -8.53 5.30 0.93
CA GLU A 15 -7.98 4.34 -0.03
C GLU A 15 -6.57 3.95 0.36
N VAL A 16 -6.16 2.74 -0.01
CA VAL A 16 -4.78 2.29 0.07
C VAL A 16 -4.17 2.41 -1.31
N ARG A 17 -3.07 3.15 -1.43
CA ARG A 17 -2.28 3.22 -2.66
C ARG A 17 -1.04 2.36 -2.52
N VAL A 18 -0.78 1.54 -3.53
CA VAL A 18 0.43 0.75 -3.70
C VAL A 18 1.19 1.32 -4.88
N GLY A 19 2.45 1.68 -4.69
CA GLY A 19 3.23 2.33 -5.73
C GLY A 19 4.72 2.40 -5.45
N ILE A 20 5.39 3.16 -6.30
CA ILE A 20 6.81 3.48 -6.20
C ILE A 20 6.93 4.96 -5.82
N SER A 21 7.79 5.26 -4.85
CA SER A 21 8.21 6.61 -4.50
C SER A 21 9.73 6.71 -4.51
N GLU A 22 10.27 7.92 -4.39
CA GLU A 22 11.70 8.15 -4.25
C GLU A 22 11.95 9.10 -3.10
N PHE A 23 12.97 8.80 -2.30
CA PHE A 23 13.42 9.66 -1.22
C PHE A 23 14.94 9.70 -1.14
N LYS A 24 15.51 10.89 -1.39
CA LYS A 24 16.96 11.15 -1.33
C LYS A 24 17.77 10.18 -2.21
N GLY A 25 17.30 9.93 -3.43
CA GLY A 25 17.92 9.04 -4.41
C GLY A 25 17.64 7.56 -4.20
N ASN A 26 16.79 7.19 -3.23
CA ASN A 26 16.40 5.80 -3.00
C ASN A 26 14.99 5.54 -3.51
N ASP A 27 14.84 4.60 -4.43
CA ASP A 27 13.54 4.11 -4.85
C ASP A 27 12.93 3.23 -3.74
N LEU A 28 11.65 3.47 -3.46
CA LEU A 28 10.90 2.81 -2.40
C LEU A 28 9.61 2.22 -2.95
N ILE A 29 9.20 1.08 -2.40
CA ILE A 29 7.84 0.57 -2.47
C ILE A 29 7.05 1.33 -1.40
N ASP A 30 5.98 2.03 -1.77
CA ASP A 30 5.10 2.72 -0.83
C ASP A 30 3.70 2.09 -0.84
N ILE A 31 3.27 1.63 0.34
CA ILE A 31 1.92 1.10 0.58
C ILE A 31 1.32 1.92 1.71
N ARG A 32 0.38 2.82 1.39
CA ARG A 32 -0.07 3.85 2.32
C ARG A 32 -1.55 4.15 2.23
N ILE A 33 -2.17 4.46 3.36
CA ILE A 33 -3.54 4.97 3.43
C ILE A 33 -3.54 6.46 3.06
N TRP A 34 -4.44 6.82 2.15
CA TRP A 34 -4.77 8.19 1.79
C TRP A 34 -6.19 8.52 2.26
N ASN A 35 -6.36 9.70 2.85
CA ASN A 35 -7.66 10.22 3.26
C ASN A 35 -8.17 11.20 2.21
N THR A 36 -9.46 11.14 1.90
CA THR A 36 -10.15 12.24 1.22
C THR A 36 -10.32 13.40 2.20
N VAL A 37 -9.91 14.59 1.80
CA VAL A 37 -10.14 15.81 2.59
C VAL A 37 -11.63 16.15 2.54
N LYS A 38 -12.25 16.49 3.67
CA LYS A 38 -13.67 16.88 3.68
C LYS A 38 -13.86 18.09 2.76
N ASP A 39 -14.88 18.02 1.91
CA ASP A 39 -15.28 19.08 0.99
C ASP A 39 -14.21 19.45 -0.07
N SER A 40 -13.30 18.53 -0.37
CA SER A 40 -12.32 18.66 -1.45
C SER A 40 -12.12 17.33 -2.18
N ASP A 41 -11.86 17.40 -3.50
CA ASP A 41 -11.41 16.24 -4.29
C ASP A 41 -9.94 15.88 -4.00
N GLU A 42 -9.26 16.64 -3.14
CA GLU A 42 -7.90 16.39 -2.73
C GLU A 42 -7.80 15.20 -1.77
N LYS A 43 -6.76 14.39 -1.98
CA LYS A 43 -6.41 13.26 -1.14
C LYS A 43 -5.05 13.49 -0.53
N SER A 44 -4.90 13.22 0.77
CA SER A 44 -3.64 13.38 1.49
C SER A 44 -3.13 12.04 2.05
N PRO A 45 -1.82 11.77 1.99
CA PRO A 45 -1.25 10.56 2.58
C PRO A 45 -1.30 10.65 4.10
N THR A 46 -1.49 9.52 4.76
CA THR A 46 -1.45 9.44 6.22
C THR A 46 -0.12 8.87 6.71
N ALA A 47 0.18 9.03 8.00
CA ALA A 47 1.28 8.33 8.65
C ALA A 47 1.09 6.78 8.64
N LYS A 48 -0.14 6.28 8.40
CA LYS A 48 -0.45 4.86 8.34
C LYS A 48 -0.08 4.29 6.96
N GLY A 49 1.09 3.67 6.90
CA GLY A 49 1.63 3.04 5.71
C GLY A 49 3.05 2.60 5.95
N VAL A 50 3.61 1.88 4.99
CA VAL A 50 5.00 1.45 5.02
C VAL A 50 5.68 1.88 3.72
N SER A 51 6.93 2.30 3.85
CA SER A 51 7.82 2.54 2.73
C SER A 51 9.03 1.62 2.91
N LEU A 52 9.31 0.80 1.90
CA LEU A 52 10.38 -0.21 1.93
C LEU A 52 11.34 0.05 0.78
N ASN A 53 12.63 -0.20 0.98
CA ASN A 53 13.57 -0.20 -0.14
C ASN A 53 13.13 -1.24 -1.18
N VAL A 54 13.21 -0.89 -2.47
CA VAL A 54 12.82 -1.80 -3.58
C VAL A 54 13.55 -3.15 -3.55
N ALA A 55 14.76 -3.21 -2.98
CA ALA A 55 15.51 -4.45 -2.81
C ALA A 55 14.79 -5.48 -1.91
N LEU A 56 13.91 -5.03 -1.01
CA LEU A 56 13.12 -5.91 -0.12
C LEU A 56 11.84 -6.44 -0.79
N TYR A 57 11.59 -6.13 -2.06
CA TYR A 57 10.42 -6.62 -2.79
C TYR A 57 10.25 -8.15 -2.75
N PRO A 58 11.30 -8.98 -2.94
CA PRO A 58 11.13 -10.43 -2.94
C PRO A 58 10.59 -10.95 -1.60
N GLU A 59 11.12 -10.45 -0.48
CA GLU A 59 10.67 -10.81 0.87
C GLU A 59 9.24 -10.34 1.14
N LEU A 60 8.90 -9.11 0.74
CA LEU A 60 7.53 -8.61 0.85
C LEU A 60 6.56 -9.49 0.07
N LYS A 61 6.92 -9.88 -1.16
CA LYS A 61 6.08 -10.75 -2.00
C LYS A 61 5.87 -12.11 -1.36
N GLU A 62 6.92 -12.73 -0.82
CA GLU A 62 6.83 -14.00 -0.10
C GLU A 62 5.88 -13.91 1.09
N ALA A 63 6.03 -12.88 1.93
CA ALA A 63 5.16 -12.65 3.09
C ALA A 63 3.67 -12.48 2.70
N ILE A 64 3.37 -11.80 1.59
CA ILE A 64 1.99 -11.65 1.10
C ILE A 64 1.41 -12.99 0.61
N LEU A 65 2.22 -13.83 -0.04
CA LEU A 65 1.79 -15.17 -0.46
C LEU A 65 1.57 -16.10 0.73
N GLU A 66 2.39 -16.01 1.77
CA GLU A 66 2.17 -16.75 3.02
C GLU A 66 0.92 -16.27 3.75
N LEU A 67 0.69 -14.96 3.79
CA LEU A 67 -0.55 -14.39 4.33
C LEU A 67 -1.78 -14.96 3.62
N GLU A 68 -1.76 -15.07 2.29
CA GLU A 68 -2.86 -15.68 1.53
C GLU A 68 -3.17 -17.11 2.00
N LYS A 69 -2.14 -17.94 2.22
CA LYS A 69 -2.30 -19.32 2.71
C LYS A 69 -2.98 -19.36 4.07
N GLU A 70 -2.54 -18.51 5.00
CA GLU A 70 -3.15 -18.44 6.33
C GLU A 70 -4.58 -17.90 6.27
N LEU A 71 -4.88 -16.91 5.43
CA LEU A 71 -6.24 -16.41 5.23
C LEU A 71 -7.19 -17.52 4.72
N LYS A 72 -6.74 -18.34 3.76
CA LYS A 72 -7.50 -19.49 3.22
C LYS A 72 -7.69 -20.58 4.27
N LYS A 73 -6.62 -20.94 4.99
CA LYS A 73 -6.64 -21.95 6.06
C LYS A 73 -7.63 -21.59 7.18
N ASN A 74 -7.79 -20.29 7.46
CA ASN A 74 -8.74 -19.77 8.44
C ASN A 74 -10.12 -19.45 7.84
N ASN A 75 -10.40 -19.83 6.59
CA ASN A 75 -11.66 -19.55 5.87
C ASN A 75 -12.08 -18.08 5.85
N LEU A 76 -11.11 -17.15 5.88
CA LEU A 76 -11.37 -15.70 5.81
C LEU A 76 -11.53 -15.21 4.37
N ILE A 77 -10.98 -15.97 3.42
CA ILE A 77 -11.14 -15.80 1.98
C ILE A 77 -11.27 -17.18 1.33
N THR A 78 -11.90 -17.21 0.16
CA THR A 78 -12.04 -18.39 -0.72
C THR A 78 -10.88 -18.49 -1.70
#